data_AF-F4QJC3-F1
#
_entry.id   AF-F4QJC3-F1
#
_cell.length_a   1.000
_cell.length_b   1.000
_cell.length_c   1.000
_cell.angle_alpha   90.00
_cell.angle_beta   90.00
_cell.angle_gamma   90.00
#
_symmetry.space_group_name_H-M   'P 1'
#
loop_
_entity.id
_entity.type
_entity.pdbx_description
1 polymer ?
#
loop_
_entity_poly.entity_id
_entity_poly.type
_entity_poly.pdbx_seq_one_letter_code
_entity_poly.pdbx_strand_id
1 'polypeptide(L)'
;MSKLEIAIFWTLGFAGALTMVVGKLGMLLFGLGSAPPEDPAQAAHWHRKRRWLAISEMSALPAFATIGVTATIYWNLPAITSVLISMVLGALGFGFLLNAVRYFAKRKIGEIE
;
A
#
# COMPACT_ATOMS: atom_id res chain seq x y z
N MET A 1 -6.37 3.92 25.15
CA MET A 1 -7.40 3.14 24.45
C MET A 1 -7.56 1.78 25.12
N SER A 2 -8.81 1.35 25.32
CA SER A 2 -9.15 -0.02 25.71
C SER A 2 -8.87 -1.02 24.57
N LYS A 3 -8.82 -2.31 24.90
CA LYS A 3 -8.61 -3.39 23.91
C LYS A 3 -9.70 -3.39 22.81
N LEU A 4 -10.94 -3.08 23.19
CA LEU A 4 -12.05 -3.00 22.25
C LEU A 4 -11.89 -1.82 21.28
N GLU A 5 -11.51 -0.65 21.79
CA GLU A 5 -11.23 0.52 20.94
C GLU A 5 -10.09 0.22 19.96
N ILE A 6 -9.01 -0.43 20.42
CA ILE A 6 -7.90 -0.87 19.57
C ILE A 6 -8.41 -1.74 18.42
N ALA A 7 -9.25 -2.74 18.71
CA ALA A 7 -9.81 -3.62 17.69
C ALA A 7 -10.72 -2.87 16.69
N ILE A 8 -11.54 -1.93 17.19
CA ILE A 8 -12.42 -1.11 16.34
C ILE A 8 -11.58 -0.25 15.40
N PHE A 9 -10.62 0.52 15.93
CA PHE A 9 -9.82 1.43 15.11
C PHE A 9 -8.87 0.69 14.18
N TRP A 10 -8.39 -0.49 14.56
CA TRP A 10 -7.65 -1.36 13.65
C TRP A 10 -8.52 -1.81 12.48
N THR A 11 -9.75 -2.24 12.75
CA THR A 11 -10.71 -2.68 11.71
C THR A 11 -11.09 -1.53 10.78
N LEU A 12 -11.37 -0.35 11.34
CA LEU A 12 -11.67 0.86 10.56
C LEU A 12 -10.46 1.32 9.75
N GLY A 13 -9.25 1.27 10.33
CA GLY A 13 -8.00 1.57 9.62
C GLY A 13 -7.75 0.60 8.47
N PHE A 14 -7.98 -0.69 8.69
CA PHE A 14 -7.90 -1.72 7.65
C PHE A 14 -8.89 -1.45 6.52
N ALA A 15 -10.16 -1.18 6.85
CA ALA A 15 -11.19 -0.88 5.85
C ALA A 15 -10.86 0.41 5.07
N GLY A 16 -10.42 1.46 5.75
CA GLY A 16 -10.01 2.72 5.11
C GLY A 16 -8.82 2.52 4.17
N ALA A 17 -7.78 1.80 4.62
CA ALA A 17 -6.64 1.47 3.78
C ALA A 17 -7.04 0.61 2.56
N LEU A 18 -7.94 -0.35 2.75
CA LEU A 18 -8.48 -1.21 1.69
C LEU A 18 -9.19 -0.39 0.61
N THR A 19 -10.04 0.57 1.01
CA THR A 19 -10.71 1.45 0.05
C THR A 19 -9.71 2.22 -0.81
N MET A 20 -8.64 2.74 -0.21
CA MET A 20 -7.59 3.48 -0.94
C MET A 20 -6.81 2.56 -1.89
N VAL A 21 -6.43 1.37 -1.44
CA VAL A 21 -5.73 0.36 -2.26
C VAL A 21 -6.60 -0.09 -3.44
N VAL A 22 -7.89 -0.38 -3.20
CA VAL A 22 -8.81 -0.79 -4.26
C VAL A 22 -9.02 0.33 -5.27
N GLY A 23 -9.16 1.59 -4.84
CA GLY A 23 -9.25 2.73 -5.74
C GLY A 23 -8.00 2.86 -6.62
N LYS A 24 -6.81 2.77 -6.02
CA LYS A 24 -5.52 2.79 -6.73
C LYS A 24 -5.38 1.64 -7.73
N LEU A 25 -5.66 0.41 -7.30
CA LEU A 25 -5.62 -0.77 -8.17
C LEU A 25 -6.65 -0.64 -9.30
N GLY A 26 -7.85 -0.12 -9.00
CA GLY A 26 -8.88 0.16 -9.97
C GLY A 26 -8.38 1.07 -11.10
N MET A 27 -7.74 2.18 -10.74
CA MET A 27 -7.13 3.10 -11.70
C MET A 27 -6.02 2.43 -12.53
N LEU A 28 -5.09 1.71 -11.90
CA LEU A 28 -3.97 1.06 -12.58
C LEU A 28 -4.39 -0.11 -13.47
N LEU A 29 -5.45 -0.83 -13.09
CA LEU A 29 -5.89 -2.03 -13.79
C LEU A 29 -6.91 -1.72 -14.89
N PHE A 30 -7.85 -0.80 -14.64
CA PHE A 30 -9.05 -0.61 -15.48
C PHE A 30 -9.18 0.75 -16.17
N GLY A 31 -8.35 1.76 -15.88
CA GLY A 31 -8.59 3.12 -16.40
C GLY A 31 -7.38 3.92 -16.89
N LEU A 32 -6.17 3.68 -16.35
CA LEU A 32 -4.98 4.50 -16.61
C LEU A 32 -3.70 3.70 -16.87
N GLY A 33 -3.77 2.37 -16.83
CA GLY A 33 -2.61 1.51 -17.08
C GLY A 33 -2.32 1.37 -18.58
N SER A 34 -1.05 1.23 -18.94
CA SER A 34 -0.64 0.95 -20.33
C SER A 34 -1.30 -0.32 -20.85
N ALA A 35 -1.69 -0.35 -22.13
CA ALA A 35 -2.19 -1.56 -22.79
C ALA A 35 -1.18 -2.72 -22.67
N PRO A 36 -1.65 -3.98 -22.66
CA PRO A 36 -0.75 -5.14 -22.70
C PRO A 36 0.08 -5.10 -24.00
N PRO A 37 1.38 -5.47 -23.96
CA PRO A 37 2.21 -5.58 -25.16
C PRO A 37 1.67 -6.63 -26.14
N GLU A 38 1.87 -6.42 -27.45
CA GLU A 38 1.49 -7.39 -28.48
C GLU A 38 2.37 -8.65 -28.47
N ASP A 39 3.65 -8.50 -28.11
CA ASP A 39 4.57 -9.62 -27.95
C ASP A 39 4.10 -10.55 -26.82
N PRO A 40 3.80 -11.84 -27.11
CA PRO A 40 3.31 -12.79 -26.13
C PRO A 40 4.22 -12.96 -24.89
N ALA A 41 5.54 -12.89 -25.07
CA ALA A 41 6.48 -13.04 -23.97
C ALA A 41 6.41 -11.85 -23.00
N GLN A 42 6.31 -10.64 -23.56
CA GLN A 42 6.17 -9.40 -22.79
C GLN A 42 4.78 -9.29 -22.14
N ALA A 43 3.72 -9.75 -22.81
CA ALA A 43 2.38 -9.84 -22.25
C ALA A 43 2.36 -10.73 -20.99
N ALA A 44 2.97 -11.91 -21.05
CA ALA A 44 3.07 -12.82 -19.90
C ALA A 44 3.84 -12.19 -18.72
N HIS A 45 4.92 -11.45 -19.00
CA HIS A 45 5.63 -10.69 -17.97
C HIS A 45 4.76 -9.59 -17.35
N TRP A 46 4.06 -8.81 -18.19
CA TRP A 46 3.17 -7.73 -17.78
C TRP A 46 2.03 -8.23 -16.87
N HIS A 47 1.39 -9.35 -17.21
CA HIS A 47 0.32 -9.94 -16.41
C HIS A 47 0.84 -10.40 -15.03
N ARG A 48 1.99 -11.08 -15.01
CA ARG A 48 2.64 -11.48 -13.75
C ARG A 48 2.93 -10.29 -12.86
N LYS A 49 3.48 -9.21 -13.42
CA LYS A 49 3.80 -7.98 -12.68
C LYS A 49 2.55 -7.36 -12.04
N ARG A 50 1.45 -7.26 -12.78
CA ARG A 50 0.18 -6.73 -12.24
C ARG A 50 -0.42 -7.60 -11.14
N ARG A 51 -0.37 -8.93 -11.30
CA ARG A 51 -0.80 -9.87 -10.25
C ARG A 51 0.03 -9.71 -8.97
N TRP A 52 1.34 -9.65 -9.11
CA TRP A 52 2.24 -9.43 -7.97
C TRP A 52 1.99 -8.09 -7.28
N LEU A 53 1.76 -7.03 -8.05
CA LEU A 53 1.39 -5.72 -7.51
C LEU A 53 0.13 -5.83 -6.64
N ALA A 54 -0.95 -6.42 -7.16
CA ALA A 54 -2.20 -6.57 -6.42
C ALA A 54 -2.03 -7.40 -5.13
N ILE A 55 -1.32 -8.53 -5.20
CA ILE A 55 -1.05 -9.36 -4.02
C ILE A 55 -0.26 -8.57 -2.98
N SER A 56 0.77 -7.84 -3.39
CA SER A 56 1.64 -7.10 -2.48
C SER A 56 0.94 -5.91 -1.80
N GLU A 57 0.03 -5.24 -2.51
CA GLU A 57 -0.77 -4.15 -1.94
C GLU A 57 -1.77 -4.69 -0.91
N MET A 58 -2.41 -5.82 -1.21
CA MET A 58 -3.40 -6.44 -0.32
C MET A 58 -2.75 -7.02 0.95
N SER A 59 -1.55 -7.62 0.83
CA SER A 59 -0.84 -8.17 1.99
C SER A 59 -0.30 -7.11 2.95
N ALA A 60 -0.17 -5.86 2.50
CA ALA A 60 0.30 -4.75 3.33
C ALA A 60 -0.81 -4.10 4.19
N LEU A 61 -2.09 -4.35 3.88
CA LEU A 61 -3.23 -3.75 4.60
C LEU A 61 -3.20 -3.97 6.12
N PRO A 62 -2.93 -5.18 6.65
CA PRO A 62 -2.81 -5.38 8.09
C PRO A 62 -1.69 -4.55 8.72
N ALA A 63 -0.58 -4.36 8.01
CA ALA A 63 0.53 -3.56 8.49
C ALA A 63 0.14 -2.07 8.56
N PHE A 64 -0.59 -1.55 7.58
CA PHE A 64 -1.04 -0.15 7.58
C PHE A 64 -1.96 0.15 8.77
N ALA A 65 -2.95 -0.71 9.02
CA ALA A 65 -3.84 -0.61 10.17
C ALA A 65 -3.08 -0.66 11.50
N THR A 66 -2.09 -1.56 11.59
CA THR A 66 -1.25 -1.72 12.78
C THR A 66 -0.42 -0.46 13.02
N ILE A 67 0.26 0.07 12.00
CA ILE A 67 1.04 1.31 12.10
C ILE A 67 0.16 2.47 12.54
N GLY A 68 -1.03 2.63 11.95
CA GLY A 68 -1.97 3.69 12.33
C GLY A 68 -2.36 3.63 13.81
N VAL A 69 -2.75 2.45 14.30
CA VAL A 69 -3.14 2.29 15.72
C VAL A 69 -1.94 2.45 16.66
N THR A 70 -0.79 1.85 16.33
CA THR A 70 0.42 1.97 17.16
C THR A 70 0.91 3.41 17.24
N ALA A 71 0.89 4.15 16.13
CA ALA A 71 1.22 5.57 16.09
C ALA A 71 0.34 6.38 17.05
N THR A 72 -0.98 6.17 16.97
CA THR A 72 -1.94 6.86 17.83
C THR A 72 -1.71 6.58 19.31
N ILE A 73 -1.44 5.32 19.67
CA ILE A 73 -1.15 4.93 21.05
C ILE A 73 0.17 5.56 21.53
N TYR A 74 1.23 5.45 20.73
CA TYR A 74 2.57 5.88 21.12
C TYR A 74 2.68 7.41 21.28
N TRP A 75 2.08 8.16 20.36
CA TRP A 75 2.10 9.63 20.38
C TRP A 75 0.88 10.26 21.05
N ASN A 76 0.02 9.46 21.68
CA ASN A 76 -1.21 9.91 22.35
C ASN A 76 -2.08 10.82 21.45
N LEU A 77 -2.29 10.40 20.20
CA LEU A 77 -3.03 11.17 19.20
C LEU A 77 -4.55 10.94 19.32
N PRO A 78 -5.38 11.79 18.71
CA PRO A 78 -6.82 11.53 18.57
C PRO A 78 -7.07 10.18 17.88
N ALA A 79 -8.07 9.42 18.34
CA ALA A 79 -8.31 8.06 17.88
C ALA A 79 -8.52 7.95 16.35
N ILE A 80 -9.18 8.97 15.77
CA ILE A 80 -9.41 9.09 14.32
C ILE A 80 -8.12 9.12 13.51
N THR A 81 -7.01 9.57 14.09
CA THR A 81 -5.71 9.63 13.42
C THR A 81 -5.22 8.24 13.01
N SER A 82 -5.61 7.18 13.73
CA SER A 82 -5.30 5.79 13.34
C SER A 82 -5.83 5.44 11.96
N VAL A 83 -7.06 5.86 11.67
CA VAL A 83 -7.74 5.60 10.40
C VAL A 83 -7.12 6.45 9.30
N LEU A 84 -6.88 7.73 9.58
CA LEU A 84 -6.27 8.66 8.62
C LEU A 84 -4.86 8.21 8.20
N ILE A 85 -4.01 7.81 9.15
CA ILE A 85 -2.68 7.25 8.85
C ILE A 85 -2.83 6.01 7.97
N SER A 86 -3.74 5.09 8.32
CA SER A 86 -3.95 3.87 7.54
C SER A 86 -4.41 4.16 6.11
N MET A 87 -5.30 5.14 5.92
CA MET A 87 -5.75 5.60 4.61
C MET A 87 -4.60 6.19 3.79
N VAL A 88 -3.77 7.04 4.40
CA VAL A 88 -2.60 7.63 3.72
C VAL A 88 -1.62 6.53 3.29
N LEU A 89 -1.34 5.56 4.17
CA LEU A 89 -0.48 4.42 3.84
C LEU A 89 -1.07 3.55 2.72
N GLY A 90 -2.38 3.30 2.74
CA GLY A 90 -3.08 2.60 1.65
C GLY A 90 -3.07 3.36 0.32
N ALA A 91 -3.15 4.69 0.36
CA ALA A 91 -3.11 5.54 -0.83
C ALA A 91 -1.72 5.55 -1.49
N LEU A 92 -0.66 5.66 -0.68
CA LEU A 92 0.72 5.52 -1.15
C LEU A 92 0.94 4.09 -1.69
N GLY A 93 0.47 3.11 -0.93
CA GLY A 93 0.55 1.68 -1.22
C GLY A 93 1.96 1.12 -1.11
N PHE A 94 2.05 -0.21 -1.03
CA PHE A 94 3.30 -0.95 -0.90
C PHE A 94 4.23 -0.76 -2.12
N GLY A 95 3.67 -0.54 -3.31
CA GLY A 95 4.48 -0.25 -4.49
C GLY A 95 5.36 0.99 -4.35
N PHE A 96 4.92 2.01 -3.59
CA PHE A 96 5.74 3.18 -3.28
C PHE A 96 6.95 2.81 -2.42
N LEU A 97 6.75 1.99 -1.39
CA LEU A 97 7.82 1.50 -0.53
C LEU A 97 8.86 0.70 -1.32
N LEU A 98 8.42 -0.20 -2.20
CA LEU A 98 9.31 -0.97 -3.07
C LEU A 98 10.14 -0.07 -3.99
N ASN A 99 9.54 0.98 -4.55
CA ASN A 99 10.26 1.96 -5.36
C ASN A 99 11.29 2.75 -4.54
N ALA A 100 10.93 3.17 -3.32
CA ALA A 100 11.86 3.84 -2.42
C ALA A 100 13.05 2.93 -2.06
N VAL A 101 12.79 1.67 -1.69
CA VAL A 101 13.84 0.66 -1.42
C VAL A 101 14.73 0.46 -2.65
N ARG A 102 14.13 0.34 -3.84
CA ARG A 102 14.88 0.21 -5.10
C ARG A 102 15.75 1.43 -5.37
N TYR A 103 15.25 2.63 -5.14
CA TYR A 103 16.00 3.87 -5.31
C TYR A 103 17.23 3.90 -4.39
N PHE A 104 17.04 3.62 -3.09
CA PHE A 104 18.16 3.58 -2.15
C PHE A 104 19.17 2.47 -2.47
N ALA A 105 18.70 1.29 -2.89
CA ALA A 105 19.57 0.20 -3.31
C ALA A 105 20.43 0.59 -4.53
N LYS A 106 19.82 1.20 -5.56
CA LYS A 106 20.53 1.66 -6.76
C LYS A 106 21.53 2.79 -6.46
N ARG A 107 21.17 3.73 -5.60
CA ARG A 107 22.08 4.78 -5.13
C ARG A 107 23.30 4.19 -4.43
N LYS A 108 23.11 3.15 -3.61
CA LYS A 108 24.22 2.46 -2.91
C LYS A 108 25.16 1.71 -3.86
N ILE A 109 24.64 1.23 -5.00
CA ILE A 109 25.41 0.47 -6.00
C ILE A 109 26.02 1.43 -7.05
N GLY A 110 25.73 2.73 -7.00
CA GLY A 110 26.29 3.73 -7.91
C GLY A 110 25.61 3.79 -9.29
N GLU A 111 24.41 3.23 -9.43
CA GLU A 111 23.65 3.28 -10.69
C GLU A 111 22.84 4.58 -10.88
N ILE A 112 22.75 5.42 -9.85
CA ILE A 112 22.04 6.70 -9.87
C ILE A 112 22.88 7.70 -9.07
N GLU A 113 23.20 8.86 -9.66
CA GLU A 113 23.85 10.00 -8.99
C GLU A 113 22.98 10.61 -7.88
#